data_AF-T1BZQ0-F1
#
_entry.id   AF-T1BZQ0-F1
#
_cell.length_a   1.000
_cell.length_b   1.000
_cell.length_c   1.000
_cell.angle_alpha   90.00
_cell.angle_beta   90.00
_cell.angle_gamma   90.00
#
_symmetry.space_group_name_H-M   'P 1'
#
loop_
_entity.id
_entity.type
_entity.pdbx_description
1 polymer ?
#
loop_
_entity_poly.entity_id
_entity_poly.type
_entity_poly.pdbx_seq_one_letter_code
_entity_poly.pdbx_strand_id
1 'polypeptide(L)' 'MRLRYSLVPTVAATEGYVFGGGCEFALHCDRVVAAHESYLGLVEAGVGLLPGGGGCKELAAAPPSAARAICSRR' A
#
# COMPACT_ATOMS: atom_id res chain seq x y z
N MET A 1 -11.59 -1.31 5.23
CA MET A 1 -10.73 -2.12 6.13
C MET A 1 -10.81 -1.57 7.53
N ARG A 2 -10.85 -2.42 8.57
CA ARG A 2 -11.03 -1.98 9.97
C ARG A 2 -9.83 -1.20 10.53
N LEU A 3 -8.63 -1.44 9.99
CA LEU A 3 -7.40 -0.72 10.36
C LEU A 3 -7.49 0.80 10.17
N ARG A 4 -8.01 1.27 9.02
CA ARG A 4 -8.12 2.71 8.71
C ARG A 4 -9.04 3.50 9.64
N TYR A 5 -9.95 2.80 10.33
CA TYR A 5 -10.88 3.40 11.29
C TYR A 5 -10.57 2.94 12.71
N SER A 6 -9.35 2.50 12.96
CA SER A 6 -8.87 2.15 14.29
C SER A 6 -8.96 3.37 15.20
N LEU A 7 -9.40 3.13 16.45
CA LEU A 7 -9.41 4.17 17.49
C LEU A 7 -8.01 4.47 18.04
N VAL A 8 -7.04 3.60 17.73
CA VAL A 8 -5.63 3.76 18.10
C VAL A 8 -4.79 4.02 16.84
N PRO A 9 -3.71 4.83 16.92
CA PRO A 9 -2.81 5.04 15.81
C PRO A 9 -2.18 3.73 15.34
N THR A 10 -2.13 3.55 14.02
CA THR A 10 -1.63 2.35 13.36
C THR A 10 -0.38 2.67 12.56
N VAL A 11 0.68 1.87 12.77
CA VAL A 11 1.96 2.03 12.08
C VAL A 11 2.31 0.72 11.39
N ALA A 12 2.53 0.77 10.09
CA ALA A 12 3.09 -0.34 9.33
C ALA A 12 4.61 -0.19 9.25
N ALA A 13 5.34 -1.09 9.89
CA ALA A 13 6.78 -1.27 9.65
C ALA A 13 6.95 -2.28 8.52
N THR A 14 7.64 -1.91 7.43
CA THR A 14 7.80 -2.78 6.26
C THR A 14 9.27 -3.11 6.02
N GLU A 15 9.51 -4.35 5.61
CA GLU A 15 10.82 -4.93 5.29
C GLU A 15 10.68 -5.90 4.11
N GLY A 16 11.68 -5.94 3.22
CA GLY A 16 11.68 -6.80 2.04
C GLY A 16 10.52 -6.56 1.07
N TYR A 17 9.90 -7.61 0.55
CA TYR A 17 8.81 -7.52 -0.44
C TYR A 17 7.43 -7.42 0.22
N VAL A 18 6.76 -6.28 0.04
CA VAL A 18 5.43 -6.00 0.59
C VAL A 18 4.49 -5.66 -0.56
N PHE A 19 4.00 -6.71 -1.22
CA PHE A 19 3.15 -6.59 -2.40
C PHE A 19 1.69 -6.95 -2.14
N GLY A 20 0.81 -6.48 -3.04
CA GLY A 20 -0.62 -6.78 -3.04
C GLY A 20 -1.27 -6.47 -1.70
N GLY A 21 -1.87 -7.47 -1.05
CA GLY A 21 -2.54 -7.30 0.25
C GLY A 21 -1.66 -6.70 1.35
N GLY A 22 -0.33 -6.92 1.34
CA GLY A 22 0.59 -6.27 2.27
C GLY A 22 0.76 -4.77 1.99
N CYS A 23 0.80 -4.39 0.71
CA CYS A 23 0.81 -2.99 0.30
C CYS A 23 -0.54 -2.32 0.62
N GLU A 24 -1.65 -3.01 0.36
CA GLU A 24 -2.99 -2.53 0.74
C GLU A 24 -3.14 -2.37 2.26
N PHE A 25 -2.56 -3.26 3.05
CA PHE A 25 -2.50 -3.12 4.51
C PHE A 25 -1.78 -1.85 4.94
N ALA A 26 -0.58 -1.61 4.38
CA ALA A 26 0.21 -0.42 4.68
C ALA A 26 -0.51 0.87 4.27
N LEU A 27 -1.24 0.86 3.15
CA LEU A 27 -2.05 1.99 2.68
C LEU A 27 -3.21 2.35 3.62
N HIS A 28 -3.67 1.41 4.45
CA HIS A 28 -4.74 1.65 5.42
C HIS A 28 -4.22 2.02 6.81
N CYS A 29 -2.91 2.11 7.01
CA CYS A 29 -2.31 2.57 8.26
C CYS A 29 -2.13 4.09 8.28
N ASP A 30 -2.12 4.70 9.47
CA ASP A 30 -1.91 6.14 9.62
C ASP A 30 -0.49 6.56 9.19
N ARG A 31 0.49 5.69 9.42
CA ARG A 31 1.87 5.91 8.98
C ARG A 31 2.56 4.61 8.55
N VAL A 32 3.47 4.77 7.59
CA VAL A 32 4.35 3.69 7.13
C VAL A 32 5.80 4.06 7.46
N VAL A 33 6.49 3.12 8.08
CA VAL A 33 7.94 3.15 8.33
C VAL A 33 8.56 2.09 7.44
N ALA A 34 9.11 2.51 6.31
CA ALA A 34 9.76 1.62 5.36
C ALA A 34 11.25 1.50 5.66
N ALA A 35 11.74 0.26 5.76
CA ALA A 35 13.17 -0.02 5.69
C ALA A 35 13.74 0.37 4.32
N HIS A 36 15.06 0.55 4.23
CA HIS A 36 15.73 0.99 3.01
C HIS A 36 15.62 -0.04 1.88
N GLU A 37 15.49 -1.32 2.23
CA GLU A 37 15.33 -2.46 1.35
C GLU A 37 13.86 -2.80 1.05
N SER A 38 12.91 -2.00 1.51
CA SER A 38 11.49 -2.31 1.37
C SER A 38 10.99 -2.00 -0.04
N TYR A 39 10.41 -3.01 -0.67
CA TYR A 39 9.77 -2.92 -1.98
C TYR A 39 8.26 -3.05 -1.79
N LEU A 40 7.55 -1.93 -1.97
CA LEU A 40 6.09 -1.87 -1.83
C LEU A 40 5.44 -1.64 -3.18
N GLY A 41 4.32 -2.31 -3.43
CA GLY A 41 3.59 -2.10 -4.68
C GLY A 41 2.34 -2.96 -4.83
N LEU A 42 1.47 -2.55 -5.75
CA LEU A 42 0.35 -3.36 -6.20
C LEU A 42 0.74 -4.05 -7.51
N VAL A 43 0.76 -5.38 -7.49
CA VAL A 43 1.19 -6.23 -8.61
C VAL A 43 0.01 -6.83 -9.37
N GLU A 44 -1.20 -6.66 -8.85
CA GLU A 44 -2.44 -7.25 -9.34
C GLU A 44 -2.68 -6.89 -10.80
N ALA A 45 -2.46 -5.63 -11.19
CA ALA A 45 -2.63 -5.19 -12.57
C ALA A 45 -1.67 -5.90 -13.55
N GLY A 46 -0.49 -6.31 -13.08
CA GLY A 46 0.50 -7.04 -13.88
C GLY A 46 0.03 -8.46 -14.25
N VAL A 47 -0.92 -9.01 -13.50
CA VAL A 47 -1.51 -10.34 -13.73
C VAL A 47 -2.98 -10.27 -14.17
N GLY A 48 -3.46 -9.09 -14.55
CA GLY A 48 -4.85 -8.90 -15.01
C GLY A 48 -5.88 -8.86 -13.88
N LEU A 49 -5.46 -8.63 -12.64
CA LEU A 49 -6.33 -8.50 -11.47
C LEU A 49 -6.43 -7.03 -11.02
N LEU A 50 -7.49 -6.75 -10.27
CA LEU A 50 -7.66 -5.46 -9.59
C LEU A 50 -7.31 -5.61 -8.10
N PRO A 51 -6.73 -4.59 -7.47
CA PRO A 51 -6.55 -4.55 -6.01
C PRO A 51 -7.87 -4.67 -5.26
N GLY A 52 -8.00 -5.71 -4.44
CA GLY A 52 -9.27 -6.12 -3.81
C GLY A 52 -9.48 -5.55 -2.39
N GLY A 53 -8.41 -5.29 -1.64
CA GLY A 53 -8.44 -4.75 -0.28
C GLY A 53 -8.72 -3.25 -0.18
N GLY A 54 -8.94 -2.59 -1.32
CA GLY A 54 -9.19 -1.16 -1.40
C GLY A 54 -8.00 -0.35 -1.90
N GLY A 55 -6.98 -0.99 -2.46
CA GLY A 55 -5.82 -0.34 -3.06
C GLY A 55 -6.19 0.70 -4.11
N CYS A 56 -7.22 0.46 -4.94
CA CYS A 56 -7.72 1.45 -5.90
C CYS A 56 -8.20 2.75 -5.22
N LYS A 57 -8.93 2.63 -4.12
CA LYS A 57 -9.47 3.77 -3.35
C LYS A 57 -8.33 4.55 -2.70
N GLU A 58 -7.44 3.86 -1.98
CA GLU A 58 -6.37 4.53 -1.25
C GLU A 58 -5.34 5.14 -2.20
N LEU A 59 -5.08 4.53 -3.36
CA LEU A 59 -4.26 5.13 -4.42
C LEU A 59 -4.88 6.40 -5.01
N ALA A 60 -6.20 6.42 -5.21
CA ALA A 60 -6.89 7.60 -5.72
C ALA A 60 -6.88 8.76 -4.71
N ALA A 61 -6.87 8.47 -3.41
CA ALA A 61 -6.75 9.47 -2.36
C ALA A 61 -5.29 9.93 -2.11
N ALA A 62 -4.31 9.12 -2.47
CA ALA A 62 -2.90 9.43 -2.31
C ALA A 62 -2.44 10.53 -3.30
N PRO A 63 -1.42 11.33 -2.93
CA PRO A 63 -0.85 12.29 -3.86
C PRO A 63 -0.26 11.59 -5.09
N PRO A 64 -0.29 12.22 -6.29
CA PRO A 64 0.16 11.59 -7.53
C PRO A 64 1.58 11.04 -7.48
N SER A 65 2.48 11.69 -6.73
CA SER A 65 3.86 11.24 -6.55
C SER A 65 3.95 9.91 -5.79
N ALA A 66 3.17 9.75 -4.72
CA ALA A 66 3.12 8.52 -3.93
C ALA A 66 2.40 7.40 -4.68
N ALA A 67 1.26 7.71 -5.30
CA ALA A 67 0.51 6.74 -6.11
C ALA A 67 1.37 6.19 -7.26
N ARG A 68 2.17 7.05 -7.90
CA ARG A 68 3.09 6.66 -8.96
C ARG A 68 4.26 5.82 -8.45
N ALA A 69 4.75 6.04 -7.23
CA ALA A 69 5.76 5.17 -6.62
C ALA A 69 5.23 3.74 -6.41
N ILE A 70 4.00 3.60 -5.89
CA ILE A 70 3.35 2.31 -5.60
C ILE A 70 2.96 1.55 -6.88
N CYS A 71 2.54 2.25 -7.93
CA CYS A 71 2.14 1.65 -9.21
C CYS A 71 3.26 1.62 -10.27
N SER A 72 4.48 2.08 -9.96
CA SER A 72 5.52 2.20 -10.99
C SER A 72 5.91 0.83 -11.53
N ARG A 73 5.75 0.66 -12.85
CA ARG A 73 6.32 -0.45 -13.62
C ARG A 73 7.85 -0.25 -13.67
N ARG A 74 8.58 -0.83 -12.74
CA ARG A 74 9.94 -1.29 -13.05
C ARG A 74 9.87 -2.74 -13.49
#